data_AF-A0A1G1YYW7-F1
#
_entry.id   AF-A0A1G1YYW7-F1
#
_cell.length_a   1.000
_cell.length_b   1.000
_cell.length_c   1.000
_cell.angle_alpha   90.00
_cell.angle_beta   90.00
_cell.angle_gamma   90.00
#
_symmetry.space_group_name_H-M   'P 1'
#
loop_
_entity.id
_entity.type
_entity.pdbx_description
1 polymer ?
#
loop_
_entity_poly.entity_id
_entity_poly.type
_entity_poly.pdbx_seq_one_letter_code
_entity_poly.pdbx_strand_id
1 'polypeptide(L)'
;MNVQDTRSPVGYMDEKFFAHPLEKRMAVMLDRKGIGYRYRVPVHVIRDGEERETEIDFILFSPIYVRGYGLVKYIEMKNKMSKSARQQQVLLKDNGYVTLIVTAKLMEVFEKNGFLERRKVPTPVAD
;
A
#
# COMPACT_ATOMS: atom_id res chain seq x y z
N MET A 1 31.87 6.03 4.79
CA MET A 1 30.49 6.30 4.35
C MET A 1 29.63 5.16 4.87
N ASN A 2 28.83 5.43 5.91
CA ASN A 2 28.07 4.40 6.59
C ASN A 2 26.70 4.29 5.92
N VAL A 3 26.49 3.24 5.14
CA VAL A 3 25.20 2.93 4.52
C VAL A 3 24.32 2.35 5.63
N GLN A 4 23.39 3.15 6.17
CA GLN A 4 22.37 2.62 7.05
C GLN A 4 21.47 1.68 6.24
N ASP A 5 21.71 0.39 6.43
CA ASP A 5 20.91 -0.73 5.96
C ASP A 5 19.49 -0.57 6.56
N THR A 6 18.55 0.00 5.79
CA THR A 6 17.14 0.16 6.20
C THR A 6 16.36 -1.15 5.98
N ARG A 7 16.96 -2.27 6.38
CA ARG A 7 16.19 -3.49 6.65
C ARG A 7 15.35 -3.19 7.86
N SER A 8 14.07 -2.88 7.66
CA SER A 8 13.09 -2.87 8.75
C SER A 8 13.21 -4.22 9.48
N PRO A 9 13.75 -4.26 10.71
CA PRO A 9 13.71 -5.47 11.49
C PRO A 9 12.26 -5.61 11.93
N VAL A 10 11.74 -6.82 11.76
CA VAL A 10 10.45 -7.27 12.29
C VAL A 10 10.42 -6.93 13.79
N GLY A 11 9.86 -5.78 14.12
CA GLY A 11 9.91 -5.18 15.44
C GLY A 11 8.58 -4.50 15.67
N TYR A 12 7.75 -5.14 16.49
CA TYR A 12 6.41 -4.73 16.90
C TYR A 12 6.21 -3.22 16.87
N MET A 13 5.52 -2.73 15.84
CA MET A 13 5.14 -1.33 15.77
C MET A 13 4.00 -1.05 16.75
N ASP A 14 4.31 -0.25 17.77
CA ASP A 14 3.43 0.15 18.86
C ASP A 14 2.16 0.87 18.32
N GLU A 15 1.07 0.83 19.09
CA GLU A 15 -0.24 1.39 18.70
C GLU A 15 -0.20 2.90 18.41
N LYS A 16 0.83 3.60 18.87
CA LYS A 16 1.03 5.03 18.67
C LYS A 16 1.67 5.40 17.33
N PHE A 17 2.15 4.43 16.55
CA PHE A 17 2.84 4.70 15.28
C PHE A 17 1.87 4.95 14.12
N PHE A 18 0.71 4.30 14.14
CA PHE A 18 -0.26 4.38 13.06
C PHE A 18 -1.37 5.40 13.37
N ALA A 19 -1.71 6.23 12.39
CA ALA A 19 -2.79 7.21 12.51
C ALA A 19 -4.17 6.54 12.64
N HIS A 20 -4.32 5.33 12.10
CA HIS A 20 -5.57 4.59 12.16
C HIS A 20 -5.37 3.07 12.37
N PRO A 21 -6.25 2.37 13.13
CA PRO A 21 -6.17 0.92 13.32
C PRO A 21 -6.15 0.11 12.02
N LEU A 22 -6.78 0.64 10.96
CA LEU A 22 -6.80 0.00 9.65
C LEU A 22 -5.40 -0.02 8.99
N GLU A 23 -4.61 1.04 9.18
CA GLU A 23 -3.23 1.10 8.69
C GLU A 23 -2.34 0.10 9.43
N LYS A 24 -2.48 0.00 10.76
CA LYS A 24 -1.79 -1.03 11.55
C LYS A 24 -2.08 -2.44 11.04
N ARG A 25 -3.34 -2.73 10.69
CA ARG A 25 -3.73 -4.04 10.12
C ARG A 25 -3.07 -4.30 8.77
N MET A 26 -3.01 -3.29 7.89
CA MET A 26 -2.31 -3.40 6.61
C MET A 26 -0.81 -3.66 6.80
N ALA A 27 -0.15 -2.87 7.65
CA ALA A 27 1.25 -3.04 8.01
C ALA A 27 1.57 -4.47 8.47
N VAL A 28 0.82 -4.96 9.46
CA VAL A 28 0.97 -6.35 9.97
C VAL A 28 0.79 -7.38 8.87
N MET A 29 -0.16 -7.17 7.94
CA MET A 29 -0.36 -8.07 6.82
C MET A 29 0.80 -8.06 5.83
N LEU A 30 1.32 -6.88 5.48
CA LEU A 30 2.48 -6.72 4.60
C LEU A 30 3.72 -7.37 5.22
N ASP A 31 3.97 -7.15 6.50
CA ASP A 31 5.09 -7.75 7.25
C ASP A 31 5.00 -9.28 7.26
N ARG A 32 3.82 -9.84 7.58
CA ARG A 32 3.59 -11.30 7.56
C ARG A 32 3.81 -11.93 6.19
N LYS A 33 3.68 -11.14 5.12
CA LYS A 33 3.90 -11.56 3.73
C LYS A 33 5.32 -11.26 3.25
N GLY A 34 6.17 -10.65 4.07
CA GLY A 34 7.53 -10.25 3.68
C GLY A 34 7.55 -9.14 2.63
N ILE A 35 6.50 -8.33 2.55
CA ILE A 35 6.39 -7.24 1.57
C ILE A 35 6.90 -5.97 2.24
N GLY A 36 8.07 -5.49 1.80
CA GLY A 36 8.64 -4.23 2.30
C GLY A 36 7.86 -3.00 1.81
N TYR A 37 7.73 -2.00 2.68
CA TYR A 37 7.01 -0.76 2.40
C TYR A 37 7.61 0.44 3.15
N ARG A 38 7.25 1.65 2.69
CA ARG A 38 7.32 2.90 3.47
C ARG A 38 5.92 3.31 3.89
N TYR A 39 5.78 3.84 5.09
CA TYR A 39 4.52 4.31 5.66
C TYR A 39 4.49 5.84 5.71
N ARG A 40 3.32 6.45 5.44
CA ARG A 40 3.08 7.90 5.46
C ARG A 40 4.13 8.69 4.67
N VAL A 41 4.18 8.42 3.38
CA VAL A 41 5.19 9.02 2.50
C VAL A 41 4.66 10.32 1.92
N PRO A 42 5.30 11.47 2.20
CA PRO A 42 4.96 12.72 1.52
C PRO A 42 5.30 12.61 0.04
N VAL A 43 4.39 13.08 -0.80
CA VAL A 43 4.53 13.16 -2.25
C VAL A 43 4.10 14.55 -2.73
N HIS A 44 4.82 15.04 -3.73
CA HIS A 44 4.52 16.30 -4.38
C HIS A 44 3.51 16.05 -5.50
N VAL A 45 2.43 16.81 -5.50
CA VAL A 45 1.37 16.76 -6.51
C VAL A 45 1.13 18.14 -7.06
N ILE A 46 0.89 18.24 -8.36
CA ILE A 46 0.47 19.47 -9.01
C ILE A 46 -1.05 19.52 -9.02
N ARG A 47 -1.61 20.63 -8.54
CA ARG A 47 -3.03 20.93 -8.58
C ARG A 47 -3.23 22.39 -8.98
N ASP A 48 -3.99 22.61 -10.05
CA ASP A 48 -4.29 23.96 -10.55
C ASP A 48 -3.02 24.78 -10.87
N GLY A 49 -1.93 24.11 -11.28
CA GLY A 49 -0.63 24.72 -11.57
C GLY A 49 0.25 24.97 -10.33
N GLU A 50 -0.25 24.71 -9.13
CA GLU A 50 0.49 24.84 -7.88
C GLU A 50 1.01 23.48 -7.40
N GLU A 51 2.23 23.47 -6.88
CA GLU A 51 2.78 22.31 -6.17
C GLU A 51 2.22 22.25 -4.75
N ARG A 52 1.73 21.06 -4.38
CA ARG A 52 1.21 20.77 -3.04
C ARG A 52 1.80 19.48 -2.53
N GLU A 53 2.01 19.42 -1.22
CA GLU A 53 2.37 18.17 -0.56
C GLU A 53 1.10 17.42 -0.14
N THR A 54 1.07 16.13 -0.41
CA THR A 54 0.08 15.20 0.13
C THR A 54 0.80 13.94 0.60
N GLU A 55 0.08 13.02 1.22
CA GLU A 55 0.66 11.82 1.81
C GLU A 55 0.03 10.58 1.18
N ILE A 56 0.85 9.56 0.94
CA ILE A 56 0.41 8.21 0.60
C ILE A 56 0.64 7.31 1.81
N ASP A 57 -0.39 6.57 2.24
CA ASP A 57 -0.34 5.76 3.45
C ASP A 57 0.73 4.67 3.37
N PHE A 58 0.80 3.93 2.25
CA PHE A 58 1.84 2.92 2.01
C PHE A 58 2.39 2.96 0.59
N ILE A 59 3.72 2.96 0.48
CA ILE A 59 4.44 2.74 -0.79
C ILE A 59 5.24 1.45 -0.67
N LEU A 60 4.91 0.44 -1.47
CA LEU A 60 5.60 -0.84 -1.48
C LEU A 60 6.99 -0.68 -2.12
N PHE A 61 8.01 -1.39 -1.66
CA PHE A 61 9.32 -1.38 -2.33
C PHE A 61 9.27 -2.00 -3.71
N SER A 62 8.50 -3.08 -3.85
CA SER A 62 8.23 -3.75 -5.13
C SER A 62 6.71 -3.82 -5.34
N PRO A 63 6.20 -3.55 -6.55
CA PRO A 63 4.77 -3.75 -6.82
C PRO A 63 4.36 -5.19 -6.58
N ILE A 64 3.14 -5.39 -6.06
CA ILE A 64 2.55 -6.72 -5.89
C ILE A 64 1.33 -6.86 -6.80
N TYR A 65 1.06 -8.08 -7.27
CA TYR A 65 -0.17 -8.36 -7.99
C TYR A 65 -1.32 -8.61 -7.02
N VAL A 66 -2.37 -7.79 -7.11
CA VAL A 66 -3.59 -7.95 -6.34
C VAL A 66 -4.72 -8.36 -7.28
N ARG A 67 -5.33 -9.52 -7.03
CA ARG A 67 -6.38 -10.06 -7.91
C ARG A 67 -7.54 -9.07 -8.03
N GLY A 68 -7.91 -8.74 -9.27
CA GLY A 68 -8.99 -7.78 -9.56
C GLY A 68 -8.56 -6.32 -9.55
N TYR A 69 -7.32 -6.01 -9.19
CA TYR A 69 -6.77 -4.65 -9.15
C TYR A 69 -5.47 -4.49 -9.94
N GLY A 70 -4.78 -5.59 -10.28
CA GLY A 70 -3.56 -5.57 -11.08
C GLY A 70 -2.30 -5.35 -10.24
N LEU A 71 -1.26 -4.75 -10.84
CA LEU A 71 -0.04 -4.39 -10.13
C LEU A 71 -0.28 -3.17 -9.24
N VAL A 72 0.03 -3.32 -7.96
CA VAL A 72 -0.20 -2.31 -6.92
C VAL A 72 1.15 -1.92 -6.32
N LYS A 73 1.44 -0.63 -6.36
CA LYS A 73 2.64 -0.01 -5.76
C LYS A 73 2.30 0.92 -4.60
N TYR A 74 1.14 1.58 -4.68
CA TYR A 74 0.67 2.59 -3.74
C TYR A 74 -0.65 2.13 -3.13
N ILE A 75 -0.78 2.22 -1.81
CA ILE A 75 -1.98 1.81 -1.09
C ILE A 75 -2.44 2.98 -0.21
N GLU A 76 -3.72 3.30 -0.31
CA GLU A 76 -4.41 4.31 0.49
C GLU A 76 -5.47 3.63 1.38
N MET A 77 -5.41 3.87 2.68
CA MET A 77 -6.35 3.36 3.67
C MET A 77 -7.47 4.37 3.87
N LYS A 78 -8.72 3.96 3.63
CA LYS A 78 -9.88 4.84 3.84
C LYS A 78 -11.00 4.09 4.55
N ASN A 79 -11.54 4.65 5.63
CA ASN A 79 -12.71 4.05 6.30
C ASN A 79 -13.92 3.95 5.37
N LYS A 80 -14.18 5.01 4.59
CA LYS A 80 -15.24 5.08 3.58
C LYS A 80 -14.82 5.95 2.41
N MET A 81 -15.40 5.68 1.24
CA MET A 81 -15.19 6.49 0.04
C MET A 81 -16.02 7.77 0.10
N SER A 82 -15.51 8.80 0.78
CA SER A 82 -16.07 10.15 0.78
C SER A 82 -15.80 10.88 -0.55
N LYS A 83 -16.48 12.01 -0.77
CA LYS A 83 -16.19 12.90 -1.92
C LYS A 83 -14.75 13.41 -1.90
N SER A 84 -14.23 13.78 -0.72
CA SER A 84 -12.85 14.22 -0.56
C SER A 84 -11.84 13.11 -0.88
N ALA A 85 -12.10 11.88 -0.43
CA ALA A 85 -11.24 10.73 -0.74
C ALA A 85 -11.20 10.44 -2.24
N ARG A 86 -12.34 10.57 -2.94
CA ARG A 86 -12.39 10.44 -4.41
C ARG A 86 -11.59 11.52 -5.11
N GLN A 87 -11.67 12.77 -4.64
CA GLN A 87 -10.90 13.88 -5.20
C GLN A 87 -9.39 13.69 -4.98
N GLN A 88 -8.97 13.25 -3.79
CA GLN A 88 -7.58 12.91 -3.51
C GLN A 88 -7.09 11.79 -4.43
N GLN A 89 -7.91 10.76 -4.67
CA GLN A 89 -7.57 9.67 -5.57
C GLN A 89 -7.35 10.13 -7.01
N VAL A 90 -8.24 10.99 -7.52
CA VAL A 90 -8.08 11.57 -8.86
C VAL A 90 -6.80 12.40 -8.92
N LEU A 91 -6.56 13.25 -7.94
CA LEU A 91 -5.33 14.05 -7.86
C LEU A 91 -4.05 13.19 -7.87
N LEU A 92 -4.01 12.15 -7.05
CA LEU A 92 -2.88 11.22 -6.99
C LEU A 92 -2.68 10.52 -8.34
N LYS A 93 -3.76 10.04 -8.96
CA LYS A 93 -3.72 9.37 -10.27
C LYS A 93 -3.21 10.29 -11.36
N ASP A 94 -3.67 11.54 -11.41
CA ASP A 94 -3.26 12.54 -12.40
C ASP A 94 -1.77 12.90 -12.26
N ASN A 95 -1.19 12.68 -11.07
CA ASN A 95 0.23 12.84 -10.76
C ASN A 95 1.02 11.52 -10.84
N GLY A 96 0.46 10.47 -11.45
CA GLY A 96 1.15 9.20 -11.69
C GLY A 96 1.10 8.19 -10.54
N TYR A 97 0.46 8.54 -9.42
CA TYR A 97 0.30 7.65 -8.26
C TYR A 97 -1.02 6.88 -8.36
N VAL A 98 -1.00 5.75 -9.07
CA VAL A 98 -2.16 4.86 -9.16
C VAL A 98 -2.31 4.06 -7.85
N THR A 99 -3.20 4.53 -6.97
CA THR A 99 -3.39 3.95 -5.64
C THR A 99 -4.49 2.88 -5.59
N LEU A 100 -4.24 1.81 -4.85
CA LEU A 100 -5.28 0.90 -4.38
C LEU A 100 -5.91 1.46 -3.12
N ILE A 101 -7.20 1.78 -3.15
CA ILE A 101 -7.92 2.17 -1.94
C ILE A 101 -8.40 0.93 -1.19
N VAL A 102 -7.94 0.79 0.05
CA VAL A 102 -8.32 -0.29 0.95
C VAL A 102 -9.23 0.25 2.03
N THR A 103 -10.47 -0.23 1.99
CA THR A 103 -11.47 0.01 3.02
C THR A 103 -11.46 -1.09 4.07
N ALA A 104 -12.13 -0.88 5.21
CA ALA A 104 -12.28 -1.92 6.24
C ALA A 104 -12.81 -3.25 5.67
N LYS A 105 -13.82 -3.18 4.78
CA LYS A 105 -14.38 -4.35 4.11
C LYS A 105 -13.37 -5.05 3.20
N LEU A 106 -12.57 -4.30 2.45
CA LEU A 106 -11.54 -4.90 1.58
C LEU A 106 -10.38 -5.47 2.40
N MET A 107 -10.02 -4.82 3.52
CA MET A 107 -9.03 -5.34 4.46
C MET A 107 -9.45 -6.69 5.02
N GLU A 108 -10.70 -6.87 5.43
CA GLU A 108 -11.22 -8.16 5.89
C GLU A 108 -11.13 -9.26 4.82
N VAL A 109 -11.34 -8.91 3.54
CA VAL A 109 -11.17 -9.84 2.42
C VAL A 109 -9.71 -10.25 2.28
N PHE A 110 -8.78 -9.30 2.39
CA PHE A 110 -7.34 -9.57 2.32
C PHE A 110 -6.81 -10.37 3.51
N GLU A 111 -7.29 -10.12 4.73
CA GLU A 111 -6.89 -10.90 5.90
C GLU A 111 -7.32 -12.37 5.79
N LYS A 112 -8.51 -12.62 5.24
CA LYS A 112 -9.04 -13.98 5.07
C LYS A 112 -8.37 -14.73 3.92
N ASN A 113 -8.08 -14.04 2.82
CA ASN A 113 -7.71 -14.68 1.56
C ASN A 113 -6.29 -14.34 1.06
N GLY A 114 -5.55 -13.50 1.79
CA GLY A 114 -4.37 -12.79 1.28
C GLY A 114 -4.74 -11.80 0.16
N PHE A 115 -3.72 -11.31 -0.55
CA PHE A 115 -3.89 -10.52 -1.79
C PHE A 115 -4.44 -11.34 -2.98
N LEU A 116 -4.88 -12.58 -2.71
CA LEU A 116 -5.33 -13.60 -3.66
C LEU A 116 -4.28 -13.94 -4.72
N GLU A 117 -3.14 -14.46 -4.28
CA GLU A 117 -2.23 -15.24 -5.14
C GLU A 117 -2.86 -16.62 -5.43
N ARG A 118 -3.18 -16.90 -6.70
CA ARG A 118 -3.00 -18.24 -7.28
C ARG A 118 -2.84 -18.14 -8.80
N ARG A 119 -1.61 -18.33 -9.28
CA ARG A 119 -1.26 -19.54 -10.03
C ARG A 119 0.13 -19.96 -9.60
N LYS A 120 0.26 -21.16 -9.03
CA LYS A 120 1.53 -21.88 -9.14
C LYS A 120 1.81 -21.96 -10.64
N VAL A 121 2.91 -21.35 -11.08
CA VAL A 121 3.45 -21.66 -12.41
C VAL A 121 3.64 -23.18 -12.44
N PRO A 122 3.13 -23.91 -13.44
CA PRO A 122 3.46 -25.32 -13.57
C PRO A 122 4.98 -25.42 -13.61
N THR A 123 5.57 -26.17 -12.68
CA THR A 123 6.96 -26.58 -12.82
C THR A 123 7.07 -27.22 -14.19
N PRO A 124 7.97 -26.76 -15.08
CA PRO A 124 8.21 -27.48 -16.33
C PRO A 124 8.58 -28.90 -15.95
N VAL A 125 7.81 -29.88 -16.42
CA VAL A 125 8.27 -31.27 -16.37
C VAL A 125 9.46 -31.28 -17.31
N ALA A 126 10.66 -31.48 -16.75
CA ALA A 126 11.83 -31.75 -17.57
C ALA A 126 11.61 -33.12 -18.20
N ASP A 127 11.55 -33.15 -19.54
CA ASP A 127 11.70 -34.38 -20.33
C ASP A 127 13.17 -34.83 -20.30
#